data_AF-A0A932A1U0-F1
#
_entry.id   AF-A0A932A1U0-F1
#
_cell.length_a   1.000
_cell.length_b   1.000
_cell.length_c   1.000
_cell.angle_alpha   90.00
_cell.angle_beta   90.00
_cell.angle_gamma   90.00
#
_symmetry.space_group_name_H-M   'P 1'
#
loop_
_entity.id
_entity.type
_entity.pdbx_description
1 polymer ?
#
loop_
_entity_poly.entity_id
_entity_poly.type
_entity_poly.pdbx_seq_one_letter_code
_entity_poly.pdbx_strand_id
1 'polypeptide(L)'
;MIEEELKNEYGWAIICYLPVVNIVTCVLTAVKMVRNPFCVFHARQGLGLFALWFFTIIIALASPILSLILWVVLLFLHGAGMALAYTGQQVKIPVVGYLAMKIPETYIYTLLTGKLP
;
A
#
# COMPACT_ATOMS: atom_id res chain seq x y z
N MET A 1 25.84 -6.54 -7.42
CA MET A 1 25.60 -5.80 -6.16
C MET A 1 24.57 -4.70 -6.37
N ILE A 2 24.87 -3.63 -7.12
CA ILE A 2 23.92 -2.52 -7.36
C ILE A 2 22.63 -3.00 -8.08
N GLU A 3 22.77 -3.83 -9.11
CA GLU A 3 21.63 -4.31 -9.90
C GLU A 3 20.72 -5.28 -9.12
N GLU A 4 21.30 -6.04 -8.18
CA GLU A 4 20.57 -6.97 -7.32
C GLU A 4 19.82 -6.24 -6.21
N GLU A 5 20.42 -5.17 -5.66
CA GLU A 5 19.78 -4.27 -4.70
C GLU A 5 18.59 -3.54 -5.33
N LEU A 6 18.77 -2.96 -6.52
CA LEU A 6 17.69 -2.34 -7.31
C LEU A 6 16.55 -3.31 -7.64
N LYS A 7 16.88 -4.53 -8.06
CA LYS A 7 15.88 -5.57 -8.34
C LYS A 7 15.08 -5.93 -7.09
N ASN A 8 15.74 -5.98 -5.93
CA ASN A 8 15.08 -6.26 -4.66
C ASN A 8 14.13 -5.11 -4.27
N GLU A 9 14.54 -3.85 -4.46
CA GLU A 9 13.71 -2.67 -4.20
C GLU A 9 12.44 -2.62 -5.05
N TYR A 10 12.54 -2.91 -6.36
CA TYR A 10 11.35 -3.02 -7.21
C TYR A 10 10.44 -4.17 -6.76
N GLY A 11 11.03 -5.32 -6.37
CA GLY A 11 10.28 -6.44 -5.80
C GLY A 11 9.46 -6.02 -4.57
N TRP A 12 10.09 -5.36 -3.60
CA TRP A 12 9.44 -4.85 -2.40
C TRP A 12 8.31 -3.86 -2.73
N ALA A 13 8.53 -2.94 -3.67
CA ALA A 13 7.53 -1.96 -4.07
C ALA A 13 6.30 -2.60 -4.76
N ILE A 14 6.51 -3.62 -5.59
CA ILE A 14 5.41 -4.34 -6.27
C ILE A 14 4.55 -5.09 -5.25
N ILE A 15 5.17 -5.83 -4.33
CA ILE A 15 4.41 -6.64 -3.35
C ILE A 15 3.64 -5.78 -2.34
N CYS A 16 3.97 -4.49 -2.19
CA CYS A 16 3.17 -3.53 -1.40
C CYS A 16 1.74 -3.38 -1.92
N TYR A 17 1.45 -3.79 -3.16
CA TYR A 17 0.10 -3.75 -3.71
C TYR A 17 -0.62 -5.08 -3.60
N LEU A 18 -0.01 -6.13 -3.06
CA LEU A 18 -0.74 -7.35 -2.71
C LEU A 18 -1.53 -7.09 -1.41
N PRO A 19 -2.87 -7.27 -1.42
CA PRO A 19 -3.68 -7.12 -0.23
C PRO A 19 -3.18 -8.01 0.91
N VAL A 20 -3.30 -7.57 2.16
CA VAL A 20 -2.75 -8.21 3.39
C VAL A 20 -1.22 -8.23 3.44
N VAL A 21 -0.52 -8.57 2.37
CA VAL A 21 0.95 -8.60 2.29
C VAL A 21 1.55 -7.21 2.50
N ASN A 22 0.86 -6.14 2.06
CA ASN A 22 1.38 -4.78 2.29
C ASN A 22 1.58 -4.43 3.77
N ILE A 23 0.83 -5.06 4.70
CA ILE A 23 1.01 -4.77 6.13
C ILE A 23 2.44 -5.13 6.52
N VAL A 24 2.97 -6.24 6.00
CA VAL A 24 4.36 -6.66 6.23
C VAL A 24 5.32 -5.60 5.69
N THR A 25 5.16 -5.17 4.45
CA THR A 25 6.06 -4.17 3.86
C THR A 25 5.97 -2.82 4.56
N CYS A 26 4.77 -2.39 4.97
CA CYS A 26 4.56 -1.18 5.76
C CYS A 26 5.25 -1.27 7.13
N VAL A 27 5.17 -2.42 7.80
CA VAL A 27 5.88 -2.63 9.07
C VAL A 27 7.38 -2.57 8.85
N LEU A 28 7.90 -3.25 7.81
CA LEU A 28 9.32 -3.24 7.48
C LEU A 28 9.84 -1.83 7.14
N THR A 29 9.04 -1.00 6.47
CA THR A 29 9.38 0.40 6.23
C THR A 29 9.32 1.23 7.51
N ALA A 30 8.31 1.00 8.36
CA ALA A 30 8.16 1.72 9.62
C ALA A 30 9.31 1.46 10.60
N VAL A 31 9.76 0.21 10.74
CA VAL A 31 10.92 -0.17 11.58
C VAL A 31 12.27 0.06 10.90
N LYS A 32 12.28 0.75 9.76
CA LYS A 32 13.48 1.11 9.00
C LYS A 32 14.34 -0.09 8.55
N MET A 33 13.74 -1.27 8.39
CA MET A 33 14.37 -2.41 7.73
C MET A 33 14.37 -2.24 6.20
N VAL A 34 13.35 -1.58 5.66
CA VAL A 34 13.30 -1.12 4.27
C VAL A 34 13.30 0.41 4.27
N ARG A 35 14.39 1.04 3.83
CA ARG A 35 14.58 2.50 3.92
C ARG A 35 14.45 3.20 2.58
N ASN A 36 14.40 2.44 1.50
CA ASN A 36 14.37 3.01 0.17
C ASN A 36 13.12 3.90 -0.02
N PRO A 37 13.27 5.18 -0.41
CA PRO A 37 12.13 6.10 -0.56
C PRO A 37 11.08 5.64 -1.58
N PHE A 38 11.48 4.91 -2.62
CA PHE A 38 10.59 4.29 -3.59
C PHE A 38 9.70 3.23 -2.94
N CYS A 39 10.30 2.32 -2.16
CA CYS A 39 9.56 1.33 -1.39
C CYS A 39 8.60 1.98 -0.38
N VAL A 40 9.06 3.00 0.37
CA VAL A 40 8.23 3.73 1.34
C VAL A 40 7.02 4.37 0.66
N PHE A 41 7.22 5.00 -0.50
CA PHE A 41 6.13 5.60 -1.28
C PHE A 41 5.07 4.57 -1.66
N HIS A 42 5.46 3.42 -2.22
CA HIS A 42 4.54 2.38 -2.65
C HIS A 42 3.89 1.64 -1.47
N ALA A 43 4.62 1.42 -0.37
CA ALA A 43 4.08 0.84 0.86
C ALA A 43 2.93 1.67 1.43
N ARG A 44 3.11 2.99 1.50
CA ARG A 44 2.07 3.91 1.99
C ARG A 44 0.83 3.88 1.10
N GLN A 45 0.99 3.88 -0.23
CA GLN A 45 -0.15 3.78 -1.14
C GLN A 45 -0.89 2.45 -1.05
N GLY A 46 -0.15 1.34 -0.99
CA GLY A 46 -0.72 0.00 -0.84
C GLY A 46 -1.54 -0.13 0.44
N LEU A 47 -1.05 0.46 1.54
CA LEU A 47 -1.75 0.53 2.81
C LEU A 47 -3.03 1.35 2.75
N GLY A 48 -3.00 2.49 2.05
CA GLY A 48 -4.21 3.28 1.81
C GLY A 48 -5.27 2.53 1.01
N LEU A 49 -4.85 1.78 -0.03
CA LEU A 49 -5.75 0.91 -0.78
C LEU A 49 -6.34 -0.19 0.10
N PHE A 50 -5.52 -0.81 0.94
CA PHE A 50 -5.98 -1.82 1.89
C PHE A 50 -6.95 -1.27 2.93
N ALA A 51 -6.75 -0.04 3.41
CA ALA A 51 -7.71 0.61 4.30
C ALA A 51 -9.10 0.78 3.63
N LEU A 52 -9.14 1.07 2.32
CA LEU A 52 -10.40 1.18 1.58
C LEU A 52 -11.14 -0.16 1.45
N TRP A 53 -10.47 -1.31 1.59
CA TRP A 53 -11.16 -2.62 1.62
C TRP A 53 -12.13 -2.72 2.80
N PHE A 54 -11.77 -2.19 3.97
CA PHE A 54 -12.69 -2.18 5.11
C PHE A 54 -13.91 -1.32 4.84
N PHE A 55 -13.73 -0.21 4.12
CA PHE A 55 -14.85 0.63 3.70
C PHE A 55 -15.80 -0.12 2.76
N THR A 56 -15.28 -0.87 1.77
CA THR A 56 -16.13 -1.65 0.86
C THR A 56 -16.88 -2.77 1.57
N ILE A 57 -16.27 -3.40 2.59
CA ILE A 57 -16.95 -4.38 3.44
C ILE A 57 -18.13 -3.74 4.19
N ILE A 58 -17.95 -2.55 4.77
CA ILE A 58 -19.05 -1.84 5.46
C ILE A 58 -20.18 -1.50 4.50
N ILE A 59 -19.86 -1.03 3.29
CA ILE A 59 -20.86 -0.71 2.25
C ILE A 59 -21.67 -1.95 1.85
N ALA A 60 -21.10 -3.15 1.94
CA ALA A 60 -21.82 -4.39 1.62
C ALA A 60 -23.06 -4.60 2.50
N LEU A 61 -23.07 -4.07 3.73
CA LEU A 61 -24.21 -4.15 4.64
C LEU A 61 -25.41 -3.33 4.13
N ALA A 62 -25.16 -2.24 3.40
CA ALA A 62 -26.21 -1.38 2.86
C ALA A 62 -26.55 -1.72 1.39
N SER A 63 -25.53 -2.04 0.59
CA SER A 63 -25.69 -2.40 -0.82
C SER A 63 -24.58 -3.36 -1.28
N PRO A 64 -24.87 -4.68 -1.35
CA PRO A 64 -23.92 -5.68 -1.82
C PRO A 64 -23.44 -5.41 -3.26
N ILE A 65 -24.31 -4.90 -4.13
CA ILE A 65 -23.98 -4.60 -5.54
C ILE A 65 -22.97 -3.45 -5.60
N LEU A 66 -23.22 -2.37 -4.85
CA LEU A 66 -22.27 -1.24 -4.80
C LEU A 66 -20.92 -1.68 -4.24
N SER A 67 -20.94 -2.50 -3.19
CA SER A 67 -19.71 -3.08 -2.63
C SER A 67 -18.93 -3.86 -3.69
N LEU A 68 -19.58 -4.74 -4.45
CA LEU A 68 -18.94 -5.52 -5.51
C LEU A 68 -18.27 -4.64 -6.58
N ILE A 69 -18.93 -3.56 -7.00
CA ILE A 69 -18.35 -2.59 -7.95
C ILE A 69 -17.10 -1.93 -7.34
N LEU A 70 -17.16 -1.49 -6.08
CA LEU A 70 -16.00 -0.88 -5.41
C LEU A 70 -14.84 -1.87 -5.25
N TRP A 71 -15.13 -3.15 -5.00
CA TRP A 71 -14.13 -4.22 -4.96
C TRP A 71 -13.40 -4.38 -6.29
N VAL A 72 -14.12 -4.38 -7.42
CA VAL A 72 -13.52 -4.44 -8.75
C VAL A 72 -12.63 -3.22 -9.02
N VAL A 73 -13.10 -2.02 -8.66
CA VAL A 73 -12.32 -0.78 -8.77
C VAL A 73 -11.04 -0.87 -7.93
N LEU A 74 -11.13 -1.31 -6.68
CA LEU A 74 -9.95 -1.45 -5.81
C LEU A 74 -8.94 -2.46 -6.35
N LEU A 75 -9.40 -3.61 -6.84
CA LEU A 75 -8.52 -4.61 -7.45
C LEU A 75 -7.78 -4.05 -8.67
N PHE A 76 -8.48 -3.27 -9.50
CA PHE A 76 -7.88 -2.55 -10.62
C PHE A 76 -6.82 -1.54 -10.16
N LEU A 77 -7.10 -0.77 -9.11
CA LEU A 77 -6.13 0.19 -8.54
C LEU A 77 -4.90 -0.50 -7.94
N HIS A 78 -5.06 -1.66 -7.31
CA HIS A 78 -3.92 -2.48 -6.86
C HIS A 78 -3.06 -2.92 -8.05
N GLY A 79 -3.67 -3.42 -9.12
CA GLY A 79 -2.95 -3.80 -10.35
C GLY A 79 -2.23 -2.61 -11.00
N ALA A 80 -2.88 -1.45 -11.07
CA ALA A 80 -2.28 -0.22 -11.57
C ALA A 80 -1.05 0.21 -10.72
N GLY A 81 -1.16 0.11 -9.39
CA GLY A 81 -0.05 0.34 -8.48
C GLY A 81 1.14 -0.58 -8.71
N MET A 82 0.89 -1.88 -8.92
CA MET A 82 1.92 -2.85 -9.29
C MET A 82 2.60 -2.48 -10.61
N ALA A 83 1.85 -2.09 -11.63
CA ALA A 83 2.39 -1.71 -12.92
C ALA A 83 3.26 -0.44 -12.84
N LEU A 84 2.83 0.56 -12.05
CA LEU A 84 3.62 1.76 -11.80
C LEU A 84 4.91 1.43 -11.04
N ALA A 85 4.84 0.58 -10.01
CA ALA A 85 6.01 0.13 -9.26
C ALA A 85 7.00 -0.65 -10.14
N TYR A 86 6.49 -1.52 -11.02
CA TYR A 86 7.30 -2.28 -11.97
C TYR A 86 8.04 -1.40 -12.98
N THR A 87 7.44 -0.27 -13.38
CA THR A 87 8.06 0.70 -14.29
C THR A 87 8.93 1.74 -13.58
N GLY A 88 9.11 1.63 -12.26
CA GLY A 88 9.91 2.57 -11.46
C GLY A 88 9.25 3.94 -11.26
N GLN A 89 7.94 4.05 -11.46
CA GLN A 89 7.23 5.33 -11.41
C GLN A 89 6.60 5.61 -10.05
N GLN A 90 6.89 6.78 -9.47
CA GLN A 90 6.28 7.27 -8.24
C GLN A 90 5.02 8.12 -8.50
N VAL A 91 4.03 7.55 -9.18
CA VAL A 91 2.76 8.22 -9.46
C VAL A 91 1.76 7.95 -8.35
N LYS A 92 1.01 9.00 -7.95
CA LYS A 92 -0.04 8.88 -6.93
C LYS A 92 -1.27 8.22 -7.52
N ILE A 93 -1.69 7.10 -6.94
CA ILE A 93 -3.00 6.52 -7.25
C ILE A 93 -4.09 7.52 -6.82
N PRO A 94 -5.05 7.88 -7.70
CA PRO A 94 -6.14 8.79 -7.38
C PRO A 94 -6.91 8.32 -6.14
N VAL A 95 -7.47 9.27 -5.37
CA VAL A 95 -8.21 9.04 -4.11
C VAL A 95 -7.34 8.54 -2.95
N VAL A 96 -6.47 7.56 -3.19
CA VAL A 96 -5.62 6.94 -2.17
C VAL A 96 -4.39 7.77 -1.85
N GLY A 97 -3.71 8.30 -2.87
CA GLY A 97 -2.46 9.03 -2.71
C GLY A 97 -2.59 10.32 -1.89
N TYR A 98 -3.81 10.85 -1.71
CA TYR A 98 -4.03 12.04 -0.90
C TYR A 98 -4.26 11.72 0.59
N LEU A 99 -4.97 10.63 0.90
CA LEU A 99 -5.22 10.20 2.28
C LEU A 99 -4.05 9.39 2.84
N ALA A 100 -3.52 8.45 2.06
CA ALA A 100 -2.44 7.56 2.47
C ALA A 100 -1.11 8.30 2.71
N MET A 101 -0.86 9.38 1.95
CA MET A 101 0.34 10.20 2.14
C MET A 101 0.23 11.19 3.30
N LYS A 102 -0.94 11.35 3.92
CA LYS A 102 -1.11 12.18 5.13
C LYS A 102 -0.77 11.43 6.41
N ILE A 103 -0.95 10.10 6.43
CA ILE A 103 -0.66 9.28 7.61
C ILE A 103 0.76 8.71 7.45
N PRO A 104 1.68 8.95 8.41
CA PRO A 104 3.00 8.31 8.40
C PRO A 104 2.87 6.81 8.67
N GLU A 105 3.68 6.00 8.00
CA GLU A 105 3.81 4.56 8.24
C GLU A 105 4.23 4.24 9.69
N THR A 106 5.02 5.13 10.31
CA THR A 106 5.45 5.06 11.72
C THR A 106 4.27 5.18 12.69
N TYR A 107 3.26 5.98 12.34
CA TYR A 107 2.04 6.09 13.15
C TYR A 107 1.29 4.77 13.17
N ILE A 108 1.23 4.07 12.04
CA ILE A 108 0.50 2.80 11.91
C ILE A 108 1.24 1.69 12.67
N TYR A 109 2.56 1.65 12.61
CA TYR A 109 3.35 0.76 13.48
C TYR A 109 3.05 1.01 14.97
N THR A 110 3.06 2.28 15.39
CA THR A 110 2.80 2.64 16.79
C THR A 110 1.38 2.26 17.20
N LEU A 111 0.39 2.49 16.34
CA LEU A 111 -1.01 2.14 16.57
C LEU A 111 -1.21 0.63 16.74
N LEU A 112 -0.55 -0.18 15.90
CA LEU A 112 -0.73 -1.64 15.90
C LEU A 112 0.05 -2.34 17.02
N THR A 113 1.20 -1.80 17.43
CA THR A 113 2.12 -2.47 18.36
C THR A 113 2.21 -1.83 19.74
N GLY A 114 1.76 -0.58 19.89
CA GLY A 114 1.98 0.23 21.09
C GLY A 114 3.44 0.63 21.31
N LYS A 115 4.34 0.39 20.35
CA LYS A 115 5.78 0.63 20.46
C LYS A 115 6.21 1.78 19.56
N LEU A 116 7.27 2.49 19.96
CA LEU A 116 7.92 3.47 19.09
C LEU A 116 8.74 2.73 18.00
N PRO A 117 8.68 3.20 16.74
CA PRO A 117 9.38 2.59 15.59
C PRO A 117 10.89 2.86 15.55
#